data_AF-A0A356ES00-F1
#
_entry.id   AF-A0A356ES00-F1
#
_cell.length_a   1.000
_cell.length_b   1.000
_cell.length_c   1.000
_cell.angle_alpha   90.00
_cell.angle_beta   90.00
_cell.angle_gamma   90.00
#
_symmetry.space_group_name_H-M   'P 1'
#
loop_
_entity.id
_entity.type
_entity.pdbx_description
1 polymer ?
#
loop_
_entity_poly.entity_id
_entity_poly.type
_entity_poly.pdbx_seq_one_letter_code
_entity_poly.pdbx_strand_id
1 'polypeptide(L)'
;MALEASAALGERIAALLDTEADVPGVTCGKIAPSLKTIGPITKSGGGQLDASGDDLAVMAGWAHFGKAGVVMPAKGRVADRAYHPTEAEAIEAEATARGMSADDARRLLGETTCDVYLNETAYWRNIPAGVWEYTIGGYQVVKKWLSYREQKILGRALTPDEAREVMNMARRIAAILLLQPELDENYSRVKVAAWDWGREAR
;
A
#
# COMPACT_ATOMS: atom_id res chain seq x y z
N MET A 1 -20.28 18.41 14.70
CA MET A 1 -20.19 19.52 13.71
C MET A 1 -19.30 19.10 12.54
N ALA A 2 -19.47 19.67 11.33
CA ALA A 2 -18.75 19.24 10.12
C ALA A 2 -17.21 19.28 10.26
N LEU A 3 -16.68 20.26 11.01
CA LEU A 3 -15.25 20.37 11.28
C LEU A 3 -14.71 19.25 12.19
N GLU A 4 -15.49 18.78 13.16
CA GLU A 4 -15.09 17.65 14.03
C GLU A 4 -15.01 16.35 13.24
N ALA A 5 -15.97 16.09 12.35
CA ALA A 5 -15.93 14.95 11.45
C ALA A 5 -14.72 15.02 10.50
N SER A 6 -14.42 16.22 9.99
CA SER A 6 -13.23 16.44 9.16
C SER A 6 -11.93 16.24 9.94
N ALA A 7 -11.87 16.68 11.20
CA ALA A 7 -10.70 16.49 12.06
C ALA A 7 -10.45 15.00 12.35
N ALA A 8 -11.51 14.25 12.68
CA ALA A 8 -11.42 12.80 12.88
C ALA A 8 -10.96 12.05 11.62
N LEU A 9 -11.39 12.49 10.43
CA LEU A 9 -10.87 11.95 9.16
C LEU A 9 -9.40 12.31 8.92
N GLY A 10 -9.01 13.54 9.27
CA GLY A 10 -7.62 13.98 9.23
C GLY A 10 -6.72 13.13 10.11
N GLU A 11 -7.16 12.79 11.33
CA GLU A 11 -6.44 11.90 12.25
C GLU A 11 -6.25 10.50 11.66
N ARG A 12 -7.29 9.93 11.03
CA ARG A 12 -7.20 8.63 10.34
C ARG A 12 -6.17 8.64 9.22
N ILE A 13 -6.15 9.69 8.39
CA ILE A 13 -5.15 9.84 7.33
C ILE A 13 -3.75 10.04 7.91
N ALA A 14 -3.61 10.86 8.95
CA ALA A 14 -2.32 11.08 9.61
C ALA A 14 -1.74 9.77 10.15
N ALA A 15 -2.56 8.96 10.83
CA ALA A 15 -2.15 7.65 11.33
C ALA A 15 -1.72 6.68 10.21
N LEU A 16 -2.40 6.71 9.05
CA LEU A 16 -2.04 5.89 7.90
C LEU A 16 -0.72 6.31 7.25
N LEU A 17 -0.41 7.61 7.25
CA LEU A 17 0.81 8.19 6.69
C LEU A 17 2.00 8.12 7.65
N ASP A 18 1.76 7.96 8.96
CA ASP A 18 2.80 7.72 9.94
C ASP A 18 3.36 6.30 9.79
N THR A 19 4.59 6.20 9.28
CA THR A 19 5.29 4.92 9.08
C THR A 19 5.94 4.39 10.35
N GLU A 20 5.99 5.17 11.42
CA GLU A 20 6.67 4.80 12.68
C GLU A 20 5.70 4.26 13.74
N ALA A 21 4.38 4.43 13.55
CA ALA A 21 3.35 3.97 14.46
C ALA A 21 2.45 2.90 13.85
N ASP A 22 2.17 1.83 14.59
CA ASP A 22 1.20 0.82 14.19
C ASP A 22 -0.23 1.38 14.10
N VAL A 23 -1.00 0.92 13.11
CA VAL A 23 -2.41 1.31 12.91
C VAL A 23 -3.32 0.12 13.19
N PRO A 24 -4.15 0.18 14.24
CA PRO A 24 -5.12 -0.87 14.56
C PRO A 24 -6.05 -1.16 13.39
N GLY A 25 -6.22 -2.44 13.07
CA GLY A 25 -7.07 -2.88 11.96
C GLY A 25 -6.39 -2.81 10.58
N VAL A 26 -5.20 -2.22 10.48
CA VAL A 26 -4.42 -2.10 9.23
C VAL A 26 -3.10 -2.83 9.34
N THR A 27 -2.22 -2.45 10.27
CA THR A 27 -0.91 -3.10 10.48
C THR A 27 -0.87 -3.98 11.72
N CYS A 28 -1.71 -3.72 12.73
CA CYS A 28 -1.72 -4.45 13.99
C CYS A 28 -3.14 -4.84 14.45
N GLY A 29 -3.21 -5.68 15.50
CA GLY A 29 -4.46 -6.13 16.11
C GLY A 29 -5.32 -6.98 15.16
N LYS A 30 -6.64 -6.76 15.18
CA LYS A 30 -7.58 -7.44 14.28
C LYS A 30 -7.58 -6.78 12.90
N ILE A 31 -6.59 -7.11 12.09
CA ILE A 31 -6.46 -6.59 10.72
C ILE A 31 -7.73 -6.94 9.90
N ALA A 32 -8.21 -5.99 9.11
CA ALA A 32 -9.36 -6.18 8.23
C ALA A 32 -9.12 -7.36 7.26
N PRO A 33 -10.13 -8.23 7.00
CA PRO A 33 -9.93 -9.44 6.20
C PRO A 33 -9.32 -9.21 4.82
N SER A 34 -9.76 -8.15 4.11
CA SER A 34 -9.17 -7.73 2.83
C SER A 34 -7.69 -7.40 2.95
N LEU A 35 -7.32 -6.57 3.92
CA LEU A 35 -5.95 -6.11 4.14
C LEU A 35 -5.01 -7.27 4.52
N LYS A 36 -5.51 -8.32 5.18
CA LYS A 36 -4.70 -9.52 5.47
C LYS A 36 -4.19 -10.18 4.20
N THR A 37 -4.95 -10.13 3.11
CA THR A 37 -4.57 -10.74 1.83
C THR A 37 -3.53 -9.92 1.06
N ILE A 38 -3.29 -8.66 1.45
CA ILE A 38 -2.43 -7.74 0.73
C ILE A 38 -0.98 -7.86 1.21
N GLY A 39 -0.10 -8.17 0.28
CA GLY A 39 1.34 -8.23 0.49
C GLY A 39 1.88 -9.29 1.44
N PRO A 40 1.25 -10.45 1.73
CA PRO A 40 1.95 -11.49 2.49
C PRO A 40 3.18 -11.96 1.70
N ILE A 41 4.33 -11.97 2.35
CA ILE A 41 5.55 -12.52 1.76
C ILE A 41 5.42 -14.04 1.62
N THR A 42 5.69 -14.54 0.42
CA THR A 42 5.39 -15.91 0.00
C THR A 42 6.62 -16.51 -0.67
N LYS A 43 6.88 -17.79 -0.37
CA LYS A 43 7.91 -18.59 -1.03
C LYS A 43 7.36 -19.24 -2.29
N SER A 44 8.06 -19.10 -3.41
CA SER A 44 7.81 -19.82 -4.66
C SER A 44 7.77 -21.33 -4.40
N GLY A 45 6.69 -22.00 -4.78
CA GLY A 45 6.50 -23.43 -4.52
C GLY A 45 6.03 -23.79 -3.11
N GLY A 46 5.81 -22.80 -2.24
CA GLY A 46 5.34 -23.00 -0.86
C GLY A 46 6.44 -23.25 0.16
N GLY A 47 6.04 -23.50 1.41
CA GLY A 47 6.95 -23.70 2.54
C GLY A 47 7.34 -22.40 3.25
N GLN A 48 8.24 -22.54 4.23
CA GLN A 48 8.71 -21.43 5.06
C GLN A 48 9.93 -20.75 4.42
N LEU A 49 9.98 -19.42 4.52
CA LEU A 49 11.12 -18.61 4.12
C LEU A 49 12.26 -18.78 5.13
N ASP A 50 13.48 -18.94 4.62
CA ASP A 50 14.69 -18.88 5.44
C ASP A 50 15.10 -17.42 5.64
N ALA A 51 14.67 -16.85 6.76
CA ALA A 51 15.01 -15.48 7.15
C ALA A 51 16.50 -15.28 7.51
N SER A 52 17.25 -16.37 7.72
CA SER A 52 18.70 -16.32 8.01
C SER A 52 19.58 -16.52 6.78
N GLY A 53 18.99 -17.00 5.69
CA GLY A 53 19.62 -17.15 4.38
C GLY A 53 19.28 -16.01 3.43
N ASP A 54 19.32 -16.31 2.14
CA ASP A 54 19.15 -15.33 1.06
C ASP A 54 17.70 -15.20 0.56
N ASP A 55 16.73 -15.90 1.17
CA ASP A 55 15.32 -15.82 0.75
C ASP A 55 14.78 -14.37 0.83
N LEU A 56 15.33 -13.55 1.74
CA LEU A 56 14.99 -12.13 1.89
C LEU A 56 15.94 -11.16 1.15
N ALA A 57 16.89 -11.67 0.36
CA ALA A 57 17.74 -10.83 -0.47
C ALA A 57 16.97 -10.26 -1.66
N VAL A 58 16.95 -8.93 -1.79
CA VAL A 58 16.33 -8.25 -2.93
C VAL A 58 17.30 -8.30 -4.10
N MET A 59 17.03 -9.20 -5.06
CA MET A 59 17.86 -9.46 -6.24
C MET A 59 17.06 -9.37 -7.56
N ALA A 60 15.83 -8.87 -7.49
CA ALA A 60 14.91 -8.78 -8.63
C ALA A 60 15.17 -7.58 -9.56
N GLY A 61 16.27 -6.84 -9.39
CA GLY A 61 16.69 -5.79 -10.33
C GLY A 61 15.90 -4.49 -10.19
N TRP A 62 15.63 -4.08 -8.95
CA TRP A 62 14.96 -2.83 -8.58
C TRP A 62 15.84 -1.60 -8.72
N ALA A 63 17.17 -1.76 -8.70
CA ALA A 63 18.12 -0.67 -8.92
C ALA A 63 19.47 -1.13 -9.43
N HIS A 64 20.32 -0.18 -9.79
CA HIS A 64 21.75 -0.35 -10.07
C HIS A 64 22.51 0.94 -9.78
N PHE A 65 23.83 0.84 -9.60
CA PHE A 65 24.67 2.03 -9.53
C PHE A 65 24.86 2.63 -10.92
N GLY A 66 24.58 3.93 -11.04
CA GLY A 66 24.89 4.76 -12.19
C GLY A 66 26.27 5.41 -12.08
N LYS A 67 26.49 6.46 -12.87
CA LYS A 67 27.73 7.25 -12.82
C LYS A 67 27.93 7.82 -11.41
N ALA A 68 29.18 7.85 -10.95
CA ALA A 68 29.58 8.35 -9.63
C ALA A 68 28.85 7.69 -8.44
N GLY A 69 28.35 6.46 -8.59
CA GLY A 69 27.72 5.71 -7.50
C GLY A 69 26.29 6.13 -7.17
N VAL A 70 25.65 6.95 -8.01
CA VAL A 70 24.23 7.32 -7.82
C VAL A 70 23.35 6.08 -7.98
N VAL A 71 22.40 5.87 -7.05
CA VAL A 71 21.44 4.76 -7.15
C VAL A 71 20.36 5.11 -8.18
N MET A 72 20.32 4.33 -9.27
CA MET A 72 19.36 4.48 -10.36
C MET A 72 18.24 3.42 -10.22
N PRO A 73 16.96 3.84 -10.11
CA PRO A 73 15.84 2.91 -10.11
C PRO A 73 15.77 2.13 -11.43
N ALA A 74 15.39 0.85 -11.34
CA ALA A 74 15.21 -0.03 -12.49
C ALA A 74 13.79 -0.62 -12.49
N LYS A 75 13.52 -1.54 -13.43
CA LYS A 75 12.18 -2.09 -13.64
C LYS A 75 11.74 -2.99 -12.48
N GLY A 76 12.66 -3.77 -11.91
CA GLY A 76 12.33 -4.86 -11.01
C GLY A 76 11.64 -6.03 -11.71
N ARG A 77 11.11 -6.97 -10.92
CA ARG A 77 10.27 -8.08 -11.38
C ARG A 77 8.91 -8.03 -10.69
N VAL A 78 7.88 -7.91 -11.52
CA VAL A 78 6.47 -7.90 -11.14
C VAL A 78 5.75 -8.90 -12.04
N ALA A 79 4.80 -9.66 -11.49
CA ALA A 79 3.90 -10.50 -12.25
C ALA A 79 2.46 -10.04 -12.06
N ASP A 80 1.90 -9.40 -13.07
CA ASP A 80 0.49 -8.99 -13.08
C ASP A 80 -0.40 -10.21 -13.25
N ARG A 81 -1.51 -10.22 -12.52
CA ARG A 81 -2.49 -11.31 -12.56
C ARG A 81 -3.88 -10.84 -12.12
N ALA A 82 -4.89 -11.65 -12.42
CA ALA A 82 -6.20 -11.49 -11.80
C ALA A 82 -6.13 -11.79 -10.30
N TYR A 83 -7.08 -11.24 -9.55
CA TYR A 83 -7.31 -11.64 -8.17
C TYR A 83 -7.65 -13.13 -8.08
N HIS A 84 -7.09 -13.79 -7.08
CA HIS A 84 -7.54 -15.12 -6.69
C HIS A 84 -8.98 -15.01 -6.12
N PRO A 85 -9.85 -16.03 -6.25
CA PRO A 85 -11.23 -15.97 -5.73
C PRO A 85 -11.32 -15.52 -4.27
N THR A 86 -10.45 -16.05 -3.41
CA THR A 86 -10.39 -15.64 -1.99
C THR A 86 -9.95 -14.19 -1.77
N GLU A 87 -9.13 -13.64 -2.68
CA GLU A 87 -8.71 -12.22 -2.63
C GLU A 87 -9.89 -11.33 -3.08
N ALA A 88 -10.63 -11.74 -4.12
CA ALA A 88 -11.82 -11.05 -4.60
C ALA A 88 -12.95 -11.05 -3.55
N GLU A 89 -13.26 -12.20 -2.95
CA GLU A 89 -14.22 -12.33 -1.85
C GLU A 89 -13.86 -11.42 -0.66
N ALA A 90 -12.58 -11.29 -0.35
CA ALA A 90 -12.12 -10.43 0.73
C ALA A 90 -12.33 -8.93 0.40
N ILE A 91 -12.15 -8.52 -0.86
CA ILE A 91 -12.46 -7.16 -1.34
C ILE A 91 -13.95 -6.88 -1.22
N GLU A 92 -14.80 -7.83 -1.61
CA GLU A 92 -16.27 -7.67 -1.53
C GLU A 92 -16.76 -7.58 -0.08
N ALA A 93 -16.18 -8.37 0.82
CA ALA A 93 -16.47 -8.29 2.25
C ALA A 93 -16.06 -6.93 2.84
N GLU A 94 -14.92 -6.38 2.43
CA GLU A 94 -14.46 -5.05 2.87
C GLU A 94 -15.37 -3.95 2.34
N ALA A 95 -15.75 -4.04 1.06
CA ALA A 95 -16.68 -3.09 0.45
C ALA A 95 -17.98 -3.03 1.24
N THR A 96 -18.55 -4.20 1.54
CA THR A 96 -19.76 -4.35 2.36
C THR A 96 -19.58 -3.75 3.76
N ALA A 97 -18.46 -4.05 4.43
CA ALA A 97 -18.16 -3.53 5.78
C ALA A 97 -18.04 -2.00 5.80
N ARG A 98 -17.65 -1.39 4.68
CA ARG A 98 -17.53 0.07 4.51
C ARG A 98 -18.79 0.73 3.94
N GLY A 99 -19.84 -0.04 3.63
CA GLY A 99 -21.04 0.48 2.99
C GLY A 99 -20.83 0.97 1.56
N MET A 100 -19.84 0.41 0.85
CA MET A 100 -19.55 0.71 -0.56
C MET A 100 -19.82 -0.51 -1.45
N SER A 101 -19.99 -0.27 -2.76
CA SER A 101 -20.15 -1.35 -3.73
C SER A 101 -18.83 -2.10 -3.96
N ALA A 102 -18.92 -3.38 -4.31
CA ALA A 102 -17.75 -4.17 -4.70
C ALA A 102 -17.02 -3.58 -5.92
N ASP A 103 -17.77 -3.00 -6.87
CA ASP A 103 -17.21 -2.33 -8.05
C ASP A 103 -16.43 -1.07 -7.67
N ASP A 104 -16.91 -0.28 -6.71
CA ASP A 104 -16.17 0.89 -6.24
C ASP A 104 -14.88 0.49 -5.52
N ALA A 105 -14.93 -0.54 -4.68
CA ALA A 105 -13.73 -1.05 -4.02
C ALA A 105 -12.70 -1.60 -5.02
N ARG A 106 -13.14 -2.35 -6.03
CA ARG A 106 -12.28 -2.82 -7.13
C ARG A 106 -11.71 -1.66 -7.94
N ARG A 107 -12.52 -0.66 -8.28
CA ARG A 107 -12.05 0.54 -8.99
C ARG A 107 -10.98 1.31 -8.21
N LEU A 108 -11.11 1.40 -6.89
CA LEU A 108 -10.13 2.08 -6.03
C LEU A 108 -8.85 1.27 -5.84
N LEU A 109 -8.95 -0.05 -5.69
CA LEU A 109 -7.80 -0.94 -5.50
C LEU A 109 -7.13 -1.35 -6.83
N GLY A 110 -7.84 -1.25 -7.94
CA GLY A 110 -7.46 -1.75 -9.27
C GLY A 110 -8.21 -3.03 -9.64
N GLU A 111 -8.46 -3.23 -10.94
CA GLU A 111 -9.13 -4.44 -11.49
C GLU A 111 -8.24 -5.69 -11.42
N THR A 112 -6.93 -5.49 -11.29
CA THR A 112 -5.92 -6.54 -11.22
C THR A 112 -5.00 -6.31 -10.03
N THR A 113 -4.19 -7.33 -9.76
CA THR A 113 -3.18 -7.31 -8.71
C THR A 113 -1.86 -7.81 -9.27
N CYS A 114 -0.78 -7.59 -8.56
CA CYS A 114 0.52 -8.09 -8.96
C CYS A 114 1.27 -8.74 -7.81
N ASP A 115 2.15 -9.67 -8.17
CA ASP A 115 3.10 -10.26 -7.25
C ASP A 115 4.46 -9.56 -7.45
N VAL A 116 5.01 -9.00 -6.38
CA VAL A 116 6.23 -8.16 -6.39
C VAL A 116 7.40 -8.99 -5.88
N TYR A 117 8.35 -9.31 -6.74
CA TYR A 117 9.42 -10.25 -6.41
C TYR A 117 10.58 -9.59 -5.67
N LEU A 118 11.07 -10.28 -4.64
CA LEU A 118 12.37 -10.00 -4.03
C LEU A 118 13.46 -10.64 -4.88
N ASN A 119 13.27 -11.91 -5.24
CA ASN A 119 14.20 -12.75 -5.99
C ASN A 119 13.41 -13.90 -6.66
N GLU A 120 14.05 -15.01 -7.07
CA GLU A 120 13.36 -16.16 -7.68
C GLU A 120 12.54 -16.98 -6.66
N THR A 121 12.95 -16.93 -5.39
CA THR A 121 12.42 -17.75 -4.30
C THR A 121 11.30 -17.05 -3.52
N ALA A 122 11.30 -15.72 -3.43
CA ALA A 122 10.38 -14.97 -2.58
C ALA A 122 9.75 -13.77 -3.28
N TYR A 123 8.48 -13.52 -2.97
CA TYR A 123 7.71 -12.38 -3.47
C TYR A 123 6.65 -11.93 -2.46
N TRP A 124 6.27 -10.66 -2.49
CA TRP A 124 5.04 -10.20 -1.85
C TRP A 124 3.87 -10.47 -2.78
N ARG A 125 2.93 -11.27 -2.31
CA ARG A 125 1.75 -11.67 -3.08
C ARG A 125 0.67 -10.59 -3.00
N ASN A 126 -0.11 -10.45 -4.07
CA ASN A 126 -1.37 -9.70 -4.09
C ASN A 126 -1.20 -8.23 -3.66
N ILE A 127 -0.43 -7.48 -4.44
CA ILE A 127 -0.37 -6.03 -4.35
C ILE A 127 -1.36 -5.48 -5.39
N PRO A 128 -2.52 -4.93 -4.98
CA PRO A 128 -3.50 -4.34 -5.89
C PRO A 128 -2.85 -3.31 -6.84
N ALA A 129 -3.32 -3.22 -8.09
CA ALA A 129 -2.71 -2.31 -9.07
C ALA A 129 -2.72 -0.85 -8.60
N GLY A 130 -3.81 -0.38 -8.00
CA GLY A 130 -3.90 0.96 -7.41
C GLY A 130 -2.92 1.17 -6.26
N VAL A 131 -2.57 0.12 -5.50
CA VAL A 131 -1.54 0.16 -4.45
C VAL A 131 -0.14 0.23 -5.06
N TRP A 132 0.11 -0.58 -6.09
CA TRP A 132 1.40 -0.61 -6.79
C TRP A 132 1.71 0.71 -7.50
N GLU A 133 0.69 1.29 -8.13
CA GLU A 133 0.79 2.52 -8.91
C GLU A 133 0.74 3.79 -8.05
N TYR A 134 0.39 3.67 -6.76
CA TYR A 134 0.28 4.79 -5.85
C TYR A 134 1.58 5.60 -5.76
N THR A 135 1.48 6.91 -5.96
CA THR A 135 2.63 7.82 -5.96
C THR A 135 2.53 8.91 -4.89
N ILE A 136 3.67 9.21 -4.26
CA ILE A 136 3.85 10.42 -3.44
C ILE A 136 5.05 11.19 -4.01
N GLY A 137 4.89 12.49 -4.25
CA GLY A 137 5.95 13.32 -4.83
C GLY A 137 6.43 12.87 -6.21
N GLY A 138 5.56 12.22 -6.99
CA GLY A 138 5.87 11.71 -8.33
C GLY A 138 6.56 10.35 -8.38
N TYR A 139 6.78 9.70 -7.23
CA TYR A 139 7.42 8.38 -7.17
C TYR A 139 6.45 7.30 -6.70
N GLN A 140 6.43 6.16 -7.39
CA GLN A 140 5.77 4.93 -6.92
C GLN A 140 6.41 4.49 -5.60
N VAL A 141 5.61 4.47 -4.53
CA VAL A 141 6.13 4.38 -3.15
C VAL A 141 6.90 3.08 -2.92
N VAL A 142 6.28 1.93 -3.22
CA VAL A 142 6.88 0.59 -3.00
C VAL A 142 8.12 0.40 -3.87
N LYS A 143 8.03 0.73 -5.16
CA LYS A 143 9.17 0.63 -6.10
C LYS A 143 10.35 1.50 -5.66
N LYS A 144 10.09 2.72 -5.21
CA LYS A 144 11.14 3.63 -4.73
C LYS A 144 11.81 3.07 -3.48
N TRP A 145 11.04 2.51 -2.54
CA TRP A 145 11.57 1.88 -1.33
C TRP A 145 12.49 0.68 -1.66
N LEU A 146 12.10 -0.16 -2.62
CA LEU A 146 12.88 -1.31 -3.09
C LEU A 146 14.17 -0.89 -3.80
N SER A 147 14.18 0.24 -4.50
CA SER A 147 15.36 0.69 -5.25
C SER A 147 16.60 0.93 -4.35
N TYR A 148 16.41 1.30 -3.09
CA TYR A 148 17.51 1.46 -2.14
C TYR A 148 17.89 0.17 -1.41
N ARG A 149 17.16 -0.91 -1.66
CA ARG A 149 17.23 -2.16 -0.89
C ARG A 149 17.62 -3.38 -1.71
N GLU A 150 17.79 -3.20 -3.02
CA GLU A 150 18.51 -4.14 -3.86
C GLU A 150 19.83 -4.53 -3.18
N GLN A 151 20.15 -5.82 -3.10
CA GLN A 151 21.24 -6.37 -2.29
C GLN A 151 22.59 -5.75 -2.65
N LYS A 152 22.84 -5.50 -3.94
CA LYS A 152 24.08 -4.81 -4.38
C LYS A 152 24.16 -3.33 -3.95
N ILE A 153 23.02 -2.71 -3.63
CA ILE A 153 22.94 -1.34 -3.13
C ILE A 153 22.99 -1.32 -1.59
N LEU A 154 22.22 -2.19 -0.94
CA LEU A 154 22.11 -2.28 0.53
C LEU A 154 23.28 -3.01 1.19
N GLY A 155 23.93 -3.92 0.46
CA GLY A 155 25.03 -4.76 0.95
C GLY A 155 24.60 -5.97 1.78
N ARG A 156 23.30 -6.22 1.96
CA ARG A 156 22.75 -7.32 2.75
C ARG A 156 21.33 -7.70 2.32
N ALA A 157 20.84 -8.84 2.79
CA ALA A 157 19.42 -9.20 2.72
C ALA A 157 18.56 -8.30 3.63
N LEU A 158 17.25 -8.28 3.38
CA LEU A 158 16.31 -7.60 4.29
C LEU A 158 16.23 -8.34 5.62
N THR A 159 15.98 -7.60 6.69
CA THR A 159 15.52 -8.19 7.94
C THR A 159 14.05 -8.62 7.81
N PRO A 160 13.55 -9.53 8.68
CA PRO A 160 12.13 -9.87 8.70
C PRO A 160 11.20 -8.68 8.90
N ASP A 161 11.64 -7.69 9.69
CA ASP A 161 10.85 -6.49 9.94
C ASP A 161 10.83 -5.58 8.69
N GLU A 162 11.95 -5.41 7.99
CA GLU A 162 11.97 -4.69 6.71
C GLU A 162 11.09 -5.37 5.65
N ALA A 163 11.07 -6.71 5.61
CA ALA A 163 10.17 -7.45 4.73
C ALA A 163 8.69 -7.26 5.10
N ARG A 164 8.40 -7.14 6.41
CA ARG A 164 7.06 -6.81 6.94
C ARG A 164 6.66 -5.37 6.60
N GLU A 165 7.61 -4.44 6.53
CA GLU A 165 7.32 -3.04 6.21
C GLU A 165 6.72 -2.85 4.81
N VAL A 166 7.13 -3.63 3.81
CA VAL A 166 6.50 -3.57 2.47
C VAL A 166 5.03 -4.01 2.53
N MET A 167 4.72 -5.06 3.29
CA MET A 167 3.35 -5.49 3.51
C MET A 167 2.53 -4.42 4.24
N ASN A 168 3.08 -3.83 5.30
CA ASN A 168 2.43 -2.76 6.06
C ASN A 168 2.18 -1.52 5.18
N MET A 169 3.16 -1.13 4.37
CA MET A 169 3.04 -0.04 3.41
C MET A 169 1.92 -0.30 2.39
N ALA A 170 1.85 -1.50 1.82
CA ALA A 170 0.80 -1.88 0.88
C ALA A 170 -0.60 -1.83 1.52
N ARG A 171 -0.74 -2.30 2.77
CA ARG A 171 -1.99 -2.24 3.54
C ARG A 171 -2.41 -0.81 3.86
N ARG A 172 -1.46 0.06 4.23
CA ARG A 172 -1.73 1.49 4.46
C ARG A 172 -2.23 2.18 3.21
N ILE A 173 -1.54 1.98 2.09
CA ILE A 173 -1.97 2.55 0.81
C ILE A 173 -3.37 2.03 0.43
N ALA A 174 -3.62 0.73 0.55
CA ALA A 174 -4.96 0.17 0.29
C ALA A 174 -6.03 0.81 1.19
N ALA A 175 -5.74 0.99 2.48
CA ALA A 175 -6.65 1.66 3.41
C ALA A 175 -6.90 3.13 3.05
N ILE A 176 -5.88 3.86 2.57
CA ILE A 176 -6.01 5.24 2.06
C ILE A 176 -6.91 5.27 0.82
N LEU A 177 -6.67 4.39 -0.15
CA LEU A 177 -7.48 4.30 -1.38
C LEU A 177 -8.95 4.04 -1.05
N LEU A 178 -9.22 3.08 -0.16
CA LEU A 178 -10.57 2.75 0.29
C LEU A 178 -11.19 3.82 1.21
N LEU A 179 -10.42 4.82 1.66
CA LEU A 179 -10.91 5.96 2.42
C LEU A 179 -11.33 7.13 1.51
N GLN A 180 -10.93 7.10 0.24
CA GLN A 180 -11.13 8.21 -0.70
C GLN A 180 -12.59 8.69 -0.80
N PRO A 181 -13.62 7.84 -0.91
CA PRO A 181 -15.01 8.33 -1.01
C PRO A 181 -15.45 9.15 0.22
N GLU A 182 -15.02 8.73 1.42
CA GLU A 182 -15.33 9.42 2.67
C GLU A 182 -14.62 10.79 2.74
N LEU A 183 -13.40 10.87 2.19
CA LEU A 183 -12.64 12.13 2.07
C LEU A 183 -13.29 13.08 1.06
N ASP A 184 -13.71 12.58 -0.10
CA ASP A 184 -14.36 13.35 -1.16
C ASP A 184 -15.70 13.94 -0.69
N GLU A 185 -16.49 13.14 0.02
CA GLU A 185 -17.73 13.60 0.65
C GLU A 185 -17.44 14.64 1.73
N ASN A 186 -16.44 14.38 2.59
CA ASN A 186 -16.06 15.33 3.63
C ASN A 186 -15.62 16.68 3.05
N TYR A 187 -14.78 16.67 2.02
CA TYR A 187 -14.38 17.89 1.31
C TYR A 187 -15.59 18.67 0.78
N SER A 188 -16.54 17.97 0.15
CA SER A 188 -17.76 18.57 -0.39
C SER A 188 -18.62 19.20 0.71
N ARG A 189 -18.80 18.52 1.85
CA ARG A 189 -19.55 19.03 3.00
C ARG A 189 -18.89 20.27 3.61
N VAL A 190 -17.58 20.22 3.85
CA VAL A 190 -16.82 21.35 4.44
C VAL A 190 -16.86 22.56 3.51
N LYS A 191 -16.71 22.36 2.20
CA LYS A 191 -16.80 23.43 1.19
C LYS A 191 -18.14 24.16 1.23
N VAL A 192 -19.26 23.43 1.39
CA VAL A 192 -20.60 24.04 1.47
C VAL A 192 -20.85 24.71 2.83
N ALA A 193 -20.26 24.18 3.91
CA ALA A 193 -20.41 24.73 5.25
C ALA A 193 -19.46 25.91 5.56
N ALA A 194 -18.55 26.24 4.64
CA ALA A 194 -17.61 27.34 4.80
C ALA A 194 -18.34 28.69 4.87
N TRP A 195 -17.87 29.58 5.75
CA TRP A 195 -18.44 30.91 5.90
C TRP A 195 -18.27 31.74 4.62
N ASP A 196 -19.38 32.30 4.13
CA ASP A 196 -19.41 33.14 2.93
C ASP A 196 -19.14 34.60 3.28
N TRP A 197 -17.86 34.97 3.29
CA TRP A 197 -17.39 36.34 3.53
C TRP A 197 -17.97 37.38 2.54
N GLY A 198 -18.53 36.95 1.40
CA GLY A 198 -19.11 37.84 0.39
C GLY A 198 -20.53 38.34 0.72
N ARG A 199 -21.20 37.79 1.75
CA ARG A 199 -22.57 38.18 2.12
C ARG A 199 -22.68 39.46 2.94
N GLU A 200 -21.63 39.89 3.65
CA GLU A 200 -21.66 41.11 4.46
C GLU A 200 -21.26 42.38 3.68
N ALA A 201 -20.79 42.24 2.44
CA ALA A 201 -20.35 43.36 1.60
C ALA A 201 -21.45 43.96 0.70
N ARG A 202 -22.74 43.70 0.97
CA ARG A 202 -23.89 44.26 0.25
C ARG A 202 -24.91 44.90 1.18
#